data_AF-A0A2W6RJU1-F1
#
_entry.id   AF-A0A2W6RJU1-F1
#
_cell.length_a   1.000
_cell.length_b   1.000
_cell.length_c   1.000
_cell.angle_alpha   90.00
_cell.angle_beta   90.00
_cell.angle_gamma   90.00
#
_symmetry.space_group_name_H-M   'P 1'
#
loop_
_entity.id
_entity.type
_entity.pdbx_description
1 polymer ?
#
loop_
_entity_poly.entity_id
_entity_poly.type
_entity_poly.pdbx_seq_one_letter_code
_entity_poly.pdbx_strand_id
1 'polypeptide(L)'
;NKALESAILPADNEPAISSKVVALSDDMLEFGEEPKDVVILDENGNPLLHGDKHRFFEASWMHKYNGKYYFSYSTGDTHLICYATGDNPYGPFTFQGEILTPVVGWTTHHSIVEFKGKWYLFFHDSVPSGGRTWLRSMKVIEIEYDNDGKIKTIEGLVGHQ
;
A
#
# COMPACT_ATOMS: atom_id res chain seq x y z
N ASN A 1 19.92 5.84 -14.91
CA ASN A 1 19.17 6.60 -13.88
C ASN A 1 19.72 8.02 -13.75
N LYS A 2 19.29 8.94 -14.61
CA LYS A 2 19.31 10.36 -14.26
C LYS A 2 18.00 10.62 -13.54
N ALA A 3 18.05 11.03 -12.28
CA ALA A 3 16.89 11.61 -11.63
C ALA A 3 16.45 12.82 -12.48
N LEU A 4 15.15 12.96 -12.74
CA LEU A 4 14.61 14.14 -13.42
C LEU A 4 14.96 15.38 -12.59
N GLU A 5 15.50 16.42 -13.23
CA GLU A 5 15.90 17.69 -12.57
C GLU A 5 14.72 18.42 -11.90
N SER A 6 13.50 18.07 -12.27
CA SER A 6 12.26 18.44 -11.58
C SER A 6 11.21 17.39 -11.90
N ALA A 7 10.70 16.69 -10.87
CA ALA A 7 9.52 15.87 -11.03
C ALA A 7 8.30 16.79 -11.01
N ILE A 8 7.65 16.99 -12.17
CA ILE A 8 6.36 17.66 -12.22
C ILE A 8 5.34 16.68 -11.65
N LEU A 9 4.79 17.00 -10.49
CA LEU A 9 3.65 16.27 -9.94
C LEU A 9 2.39 16.62 -10.74
N PRO A 10 1.47 15.66 -10.97
CA PRO A 10 0.19 15.95 -11.59
C PRO A 10 -0.62 16.97 -10.77
N ALA A 11 -1.53 17.69 -11.43
CA ALA A 11 -2.50 18.50 -10.71
C ALA A 11 -3.55 17.62 -10.00
N ASP A 12 -4.21 18.15 -8.97
CA ASP A 12 -5.14 17.38 -8.12
C ASP A 12 -6.27 16.68 -8.89
N ASN A 13 -6.68 17.23 -10.03
CA ASN A 13 -7.72 16.70 -10.91
C ASN A 13 -7.21 15.78 -12.03
N GLU A 14 -5.90 15.53 -12.08
CA GLU A 14 -5.26 14.60 -13.02
C GLU A 14 -5.11 13.21 -12.36
N PRO A 15 -4.95 12.13 -13.16
CA PRO A 15 -4.69 10.81 -12.61
C PRO A 15 -3.44 10.77 -11.71
N ALA A 16 -3.53 10.06 -10.59
CA ALA A 16 -2.38 9.87 -9.70
C ALA A 16 -1.27 9.05 -10.38
N ILE A 17 -0.02 9.29 -9.96
CA ILE A 17 1.11 8.45 -10.36
C ILE A 17 0.91 7.04 -9.82
N SER A 18 1.10 6.04 -10.68
CA SER A 18 0.93 4.62 -10.33
C SER A 18 2.23 3.97 -9.87
N SER A 19 2.12 2.91 -9.05
CA SER A 19 3.20 1.93 -8.90
C SER A 19 3.46 1.23 -10.24
N LYS A 20 4.63 0.61 -10.39
CA LYS A 20 4.93 -0.27 -11.52
C LYS A 20 4.85 -1.74 -11.11
N VAL A 21 4.51 -2.60 -12.07
CA VAL A 21 4.54 -4.07 -11.95
C VAL A 21 5.20 -4.64 -13.19
N VAL A 22 6.00 -5.70 -13.00
CA VAL A 22 6.71 -6.36 -14.09
C VAL A 22 6.96 -7.82 -13.69
N ALA A 23 6.72 -8.76 -14.59
CA ALA A 23 7.18 -10.12 -14.39
C ALA A 23 8.72 -10.15 -14.43
N LEU A 24 9.32 -10.86 -13.48
CA LEU A 24 10.76 -11.16 -13.54
C LEU A 24 11.01 -12.26 -14.57
N SER A 25 12.21 -12.26 -15.16
CA SER A 25 12.72 -13.39 -15.93
C SER A 25 12.82 -14.65 -15.05
N ASP A 26 12.92 -15.82 -15.69
CA ASP A 26 13.00 -17.11 -14.98
C ASP A 26 14.23 -17.20 -14.05
N ASP A 27 15.31 -16.48 -14.35
CA ASP A 27 16.52 -16.42 -13.51
C ASP A 27 16.43 -15.42 -12.36
N MET A 28 15.37 -14.60 -12.32
CA MET A 28 15.09 -13.57 -11.32
C MET A 28 16.09 -12.41 -11.28
N LEU A 29 16.91 -12.23 -12.33
CA LEU A 29 17.96 -11.20 -12.38
C LEU A 29 17.58 -9.98 -13.23
N GLU A 30 16.58 -10.11 -14.10
CA GLU A 30 16.12 -9.05 -14.98
C GLU A 30 14.59 -9.00 -15.10
N PHE A 31 14.10 -7.99 -15.80
CA PHE A 31 12.69 -7.92 -16.15
C PHE A 31 12.42 -8.84 -17.34
N GLY A 32 11.45 -9.74 -17.20
CA GLY A 32 11.00 -10.63 -18.27
C GLY A 32 10.09 -9.95 -19.29
N GLU A 33 9.65 -8.72 -19.00
CA GLU A 33 8.81 -7.89 -19.87
C GLU A 33 8.99 -6.39 -19.54
N GLU A 34 8.36 -5.51 -20.31
CA GLU A 34 8.33 -4.08 -19.98
C GLU A 34 7.44 -3.79 -18.76
N PRO A 35 7.87 -2.92 -17.81
CA PRO A 35 7.05 -2.54 -16.67
C PRO A 35 5.73 -1.87 -17.06
N LYS A 36 4.65 -2.26 -16.38
CA LYS A 36 3.29 -1.76 -16.57
C LYS A 36 2.83 -0.95 -15.36
N ASP A 37 1.88 -0.04 -15.57
CA ASP A 37 1.24 0.70 -14.49
C ASP A 37 0.29 -0.19 -13.68
N VAL A 38 0.40 -0.09 -12.36
CA VAL A 38 -0.60 -0.63 -11.41
C VAL A 38 -1.69 0.42 -11.26
N VAL A 39 -2.73 0.31 -12.08
CA VAL A 39 -3.86 1.24 -12.05
C VAL A 39 -4.78 0.93 -10.88
N ILE A 40 -5.08 1.95 -10.06
CA ILE A 40 -6.03 1.87 -8.94
C ILE A 40 -7.28 2.66 -9.31
N LEU A 41 -8.44 2.02 -9.17
CA LEU A 41 -9.75 2.56 -9.51
C LEU A 41 -10.57 2.88 -8.25
N ASP A 42 -11.42 3.90 -8.33
CA ASP A 42 -12.51 4.15 -7.38
C ASP A 42 -13.65 3.13 -7.54
N GLU A 43 -14.70 3.25 -6.71
CA GLU A 43 -15.89 2.39 -6.76
C GLU A 43 -16.70 2.51 -8.06
N ASN A 44 -16.52 3.60 -8.81
CA ASN A 44 -17.19 3.87 -10.09
C ASN A 44 -16.35 3.40 -11.29
N GLY A 45 -15.16 2.84 -11.06
CA GLY A 45 -14.25 2.37 -12.10
C GLY A 45 -13.35 3.44 -12.72
N ASN A 46 -13.25 4.63 -12.12
CA ASN A 46 -12.34 5.69 -12.59
C ASN A 46 -10.98 5.60 -11.88
N PRO A 47 -9.86 5.91 -12.55
CA PRO A 47 -8.56 6.01 -11.88
C PRO A 47 -8.58 7.03 -10.74
N LEU A 48 -7.93 6.71 -9.61
CA LEU A 48 -7.76 7.66 -8.52
C LEU A 48 -7.00 8.90 -9.00
N LEU A 49 -7.46 10.08 -8.57
CA LEU A 49 -6.87 11.37 -8.92
C LEU A 49 -5.72 11.72 -7.96
N HIS A 50 -4.85 12.63 -8.39
CA HIS A 50 -3.70 13.06 -7.59
C HIS A 50 -4.11 13.75 -6.27
N GLY A 51 -5.26 14.44 -6.26
CA GLY A 51 -5.80 15.09 -5.07
C GLY A 51 -6.51 14.13 -4.11
N ASP A 52 -6.68 12.86 -4.48
CA ASP A 52 -7.33 11.87 -3.62
C ASP A 52 -6.41 11.46 -2.46
N LYS A 53 -6.89 11.53 -1.21
CA LYS A 53 -6.11 11.17 -0.02
C LYS A 53 -5.70 9.70 0.03
N HIS A 54 -6.34 8.85 -0.76
CA HIS A 54 -6.12 7.40 -0.86
C HIS A 54 -5.26 7.00 -2.05
N ARG A 55 -4.71 7.95 -2.81
CA ARG A 55 -3.82 7.66 -3.93
C ARG A 55 -2.55 6.93 -3.49
N PHE A 56 -1.94 6.24 -4.43
CA PHE A 56 -0.61 5.64 -4.23
C PHE A 56 0.46 6.71 -3.93
N PHE A 57 1.37 6.39 -3.01
CA PHE A 57 2.58 7.14 -2.75
C PHE A 57 3.82 6.23 -2.79
N GLU A 58 3.86 5.19 -1.94
CA GLU A 58 4.97 4.23 -1.85
C GLU A 58 4.56 2.88 -1.23
N ALA A 59 5.55 2.03 -0.90
CA ALA A 59 5.38 0.82 -0.09
C ALA A 59 4.42 -0.23 -0.69
N SER A 60 4.52 -0.45 -2.01
CA SER A 60 3.78 -1.49 -2.72
C SER A 60 3.99 -2.87 -2.09
N TRP A 61 2.90 -3.52 -1.71
CA TRP A 61 2.86 -4.90 -1.23
C TRP A 61 1.70 -5.67 -1.85
N MET A 62 2.00 -6.86 -2.36
CA MET A 62 1.02 -7.77 -2.96
C MET A 62 0.85 -9.03 -2.11
N HIS A 63 -0.38 -9.42 -1.85
CA HIS A 63 -0.70 -10.77 -1.34
C HIS A 63 -1.97 -11.32 -2.00
N LYS A 64 -2.17 -12.63 -1.89
CA LYS A 64 -3.34 -13.31 -2.46
C LYS A 64 -4.20 -13.89 -1.34
N TYR A 65 -5.50 -13.57 -1.33
CA TYR A 65 -6.47 -14.08 -0.36
C TYR A 65 -7.75 -14.47 -1.09
N ASN A 66 -8.28 -15.67 -0.83
CA ASN A 66 -9.48 -16.23 -1.47
C ASN A 66 -9.53 -16.06 -3.00
N GLY A 67 -8.40 -16.28 -3.67
CA GLY A 67 -8.29 -16.20 -5.13
C GLY A 67 -8.08 -14.79 -5.70
N LYS A 68 -8.26 -13.74 -4.90
CA LYS A 68 -8.07 -12.33 -5.30
C LYS A 68 -6.68 -11.81 -4.93
N TYR A 69 -6.21 -10.83 -5.71
CA TYR A 69 -4.96 -10.12 -5.49
C TYR A 69 -5.24 -8.83 -4.72
N TYR A 70 -4.53 -8.63 -3.62
CA TYR A 70 -4.64 -7.47 -2.73
C TYR A 70 -3.38 -6.63 -2.88
N PHE A 71 -3.51 -5.53 -3.60
CA PHE A 71 -2.47 -4.52 -3.73
C PHE A 71 -2.63 -3.50 -2.61
N SER A 72 -1.67 -3.48 -1.69
CA SER A 72 -1.66 -2.60 -0.53
C SER A 72 -0.46 -1.67 -0.57
N TYR A 73 -0.62 -0.45 -0.07
CA TYR A 73 0.36 0.61 -0.26
C TYR A 73 0.23 1.71 0.80
N SER A 74 1.29 2.50 0.95
CA SER A 74 1.30 3.71 1.75
C SER A 74 0.81 4.90 0.93
N THR A 75 0.03 5.76 1.56
CA THR A 75 -0.45 7.03 0.97
C THR A 75 0.47 8.21 1.30
N GLY A 76 1.59 7.98 2.00
CA GLY A 76 2.63 8.98 2.25
C GLY A 76 2.16 10.17 3.07
N ASP A 77 1.83 11.28 2.41
CA ASP A 77 1.45 12.55 3.04
C ASP A 77 0.11 12.53 3.78
N THR A 78 -0.69 11.47 3.59
CA THR A 78 -1.92 11.23 4.39
C THR A 78 -1.77 10.07 5.38
N HIS A 79 -0.60 9.43 5.42
CA HIS A 79 -0.14 8.51 6.47
C HIS A 79 -0.95 7.21 6.65
N LEU A 80 -1.71 6.78 5.64
CA LEU A 80 -2.52 5.55 5.69
C LEU A 80 -1.78 4.38 5.04
N ILE A 81 -2.10 3.17 5.49
CA ILE A 81 -1.97 1.98 4.63
C ILE A 81 -3.33 1.70 4.02
N CYS A 82 -3.40 1.75 2.70
CA CYS A 82 -4.60 1.47 1.92
C CYS A 82 -4.47 0.16 1.14
N TYR A 83 -5.58 -0.34 0.62
CA TYR A 83 -5.56 -1.47 -0.29
C TYR A 83 -6.66 -1.41 -1.35
N ALA A 84 -6.36 -2.07 -2.46
CA ALA A 84 -7.22 -2.29 -3.59
C ALA A 84 -7.15 -3.76 -4.02
N THR A 85 -8.23 -4.28 -4.60
CA THR A 85 -8.33 -5.70 -5.00
C THR A 85 -8.54 -5.85 -6.50
N GLY A 86 -7.94 -6.89 -7.08
CA GLY A 86 -8.09 -7.26 -8.49
C GLY A 86 -8.07 -8.77 -8.67
N ASP A 87 -8.43 -9.23 -9.87
CA ASP A 87 -8.53 -10.67 -10.18
C ASP A 87 -7.27 -11.24 -10.83
N ASN A 88 -6.25 -10.40 -11.05
CA ASN A 88 -4.96 -10.78 -11.64
C ASN A 88 -3.82 -9.88 -11.08
N PRO A 89 -2.54 -10.27 -11.22
CA PRO A 89 -1.43 -9.54 -10.61
C PRO A 89 -1.12 -8.17 -11.26
N TYR A 90 -1.65 -7.90 -12.46
CA TYR A 90 -1.44 -6.64 -13.19
C TYR A 90 -2.54 -5.60 -12.96
N GLY A 91 -3.66 -6.00 -12.35
CA GLY A 91 -4.82 -5.13 -12.16
C GLY A 91 -5.73 -5.00 -13.40
N PRO A 92 -6.53 -3.93 -13.50
CA PRO A 92 -6.64 -2.84 -12.53
C PRO A 92 -7.13 -3.32 -11.16
N PHE A 93 -6.84 -2.55 -10.12
CA PHE A 93 -7.26 -2.83 -8.75
C PHE A 93 -8.32 -1.83 -8.30
N THR A 94 -9.45 -2.29 -7.79
CA THR A 94 -10.49 -1.41 -7.23
C THR A 94 -10.22 -1.16 -5.75
N PHE A 95 -10.13 0.11 -5.35
CA PHE A 95 -9.93 0.52 -3.96
C PHE A 95 -10.99 -0.07 -3.02
N GLN A 96 -10.55 -0.58 -1.87
CA GLN A 96 -11.43 -1.24 -0.89
C GLN A 96 -11.45 -0.56 0.47
N GLY A 97 -10.39 0.16 0.86
CA GLY A 97 -10.35 0.89 2.13
C GLY A 97 -8.97 1.02 2.75
N GLU A 98 -8.98 1.34 4.04
CA GLU A 98 -7.81 1.57 4.88
C GLU A 98 -7.51 0.32 5.72
N ILE A 99 -6.28 -0.19 5.68
CA ILE A 99 -5.79 -1.28 6.54
C ILE A 99 -5.33 -0.72 7.89
N LEU A 100 -4.57 0.37 7.88
CA LEU A 100 -3.95 0.96 9.07
C LEU A 100 -4.07 2.48 9.02
N THR A 101 -4.67 3.07 10.06
CA THR A 101 -4.73 4.53 10.25
C THR A 101 -3.35 5.07 10.66
N PRO A 102 -3.13 6.41 10.72
CA PRO A 102 -1.80 6.96 10.96
C PRO A 102 -1.11 6.39 12.21
N VAL A 103 0.22 6.38 12.18
CA VAL A 103 1.06 5.93 13.30
C VAL A 103 1.94 7.09 13.78
N VAL A 104 2.64 6.90 14.91
CA VAL A 104 3.61 7.90 15.37
C VAL A 104 4.82 7.96 14.43
N GLY A 105 5.13 9.15 13.92
CA GLY A 105 6.16 9.39 12.90
C GLY A 105 5.57 9.57 11.50
N TRP A 106 6.32 10.21 10.58
CA TRP A 106 5.77 10.60 9.27
C TRP A 106 5.53 9.41 8.32
N THR A 107 6.45 8.44 8.29
CA THR A 107 6.36 7.32 7.35
C THR A 107 5.47 6.21 7.92
N THR A 108 4.60 5.65 7.09
CA THR A 108 3.96 4.34 7.30
C THR A 108 4.39 3.39 6.19
N HIS A 109 4.69 2.13 6.52
CA HIS A 109 5.13 1.08 5.60
C HIS A 109 4.75 -0.28 6.19
N HIS A 110 4.50 -1.27 5.35
CA HIS A 110 4.02 -2.56 5.83
C HIS A 110 4.41 -3.76 4.96
N SER A 111 4.10 -4.95 5.48
CA SER A 111 3.90 -6.17 4.72
C SER A 111 2.79 -7.01 5.35
N ILE A 112 2.14 -7.84 4.53
CA ILE A 112 1.07 -8.76 4.96
C ILE A 112 1.47 -10.19 4.62
N VAL A 113 1.42 -11.08 5.62
CA VAL A 113 1.83 -12.47 5.46
C VAL A 113 0.93 -13.41 6.24
N GLU A 114 0.65 -14.58 5.66
CA GLU A 114 0.02 -15.69 6.36
C GLU A 114 1.07 -16.52 7.11
N PHE A 115 0.83 -16.77 8.39
CA PHE A 115 1.65 -17.68 9.18
C PHE A 115 0.77 -18.57 10.07
N LYS A 116 0.84 -19.88 9.85
CA LYS A 116 0.08 -20.90 10.60
C LYS A 116 -1.45 -20.65 10.59
N GLY A 117 -2.00 -20.31 9.42
CA GLY A 117 -3.44 -20.11 9.23
C GLY A 117 -3.99 -18.79 9.77
N LYS A 118 -3.11 -17.85 10.16
CA LYS A 118 -3.46 -16.49 10.59
C LYS A 118 -2.74 -15.49 9.72
N TRP A 119 -3.35 -14.33 9.50
CA TRP A 119 -2.79 -13.26 8.70
C TRP A 119 -2.25 -12.15 9.59
N TYR A 120 -1.09 -11.62 9.24
CA TYR A 120 -0.41 -10.61 10.05
C TYR A 120 -0.02 -9.42 9.20
N LEU A 121 -0.25 -8.24 9.74
CA LEU A 121 0.32 -6.98 9.29
C LEU A 121 1.59 -6.71 10.09
N PHE A 122 2.72 -6.69 9.40
CA PHE A 122 3.95 -6.10 9.91
C PHE A 122 3.99 -4.63 9.50
N PHE A 123 4.30 -3.74 10.43
CA PHE A 123 4.39 -2.30 10.19
C PHE A 123 5.43 -1.68 11.13
N HIS A 124 5.67 -0.37 11.06
CA HIS A 124 6.52 0.34 12.03
C HIS A 124 5.84 1.56 12.61
N ASP A 125 6.38 2.06 13.72
CA ASP A 125 6.17 3.43 14.18
C ASP A 125 7.44 4.01 14.81
N SER A 126 7.35 5.24 15.33
CA SER A 126 8.44 5.96 16.00
C SER A 126 8.20 6.13 17.50
N VAL A 127 7.33 5.31 18.12
CA VAL A 127 7.03 5.44 19.56
C VAL A 127 8.29 5.27 20.43
N PRO A 128 9.11 4.21 20.26
CA PRO A 128 10.26 3.98 21.15
C PRO A 128 11.34 5.08 21.09
N SER A 129 11.40 5.84 20.00
CA SER A 129 12.36 6.94 19.82
C SER A 129 11.84 8.30 20.30
N GLY A 130 10.61 8.35 20.84
CA GLY A 130 9.94 9.59 21.22
C GLY A 130 9.45 10.39 20.01
N GLY A 131 9.03 9.72 18.94
CA GLY A 131 8.46 10.36 17.74
C GLY A 131 9.48 10.82 16.69
N ARG A 132 10.75 10.39 16.78
CA ARG A 132 11.76 10.75 15.76
C ARG A 132 11.54 9.91 14.51
N THR A 133 10.95 10.51 13.47
CA THR A 133 10.57 9.86 12.19
C THR A 133 11.64 8.96 11.57
N TRP A 134 12.92 9.30 11.69
CA TRP A 134 14.03 8.51 11.12
C TRP A 134 14.54 7.38 12.04
N LEU A 135 14.01 7.26 13.27
CA LEU A 135 14.32 6.19 14.23
C LEU A 135 13.04 5.41 14.54
N ARG A 136 12.82 4.33 13.79
CA ARG A 136 11.58 3.54 13.80
C ARG A 136 11.78 2.19 14.48
N SER A 137 10.68 1.56 14.89
CA SER A 137 10.63 0.19 15.40
C SER A 137 9.51 -0.59 14.74
N MET A 138 9.79 -1.82 14.33
CA MET A 138 8.78 -2.72 13.77
C MET A 138 7.79 -3.20 14.85
N LYS A 139 6.56 -3.44 14.41
CA LYS A 139 5.43 -4.01 15.16
C LYS A 139 4.74 -5.05 14.28
N VAL A 140 3.93 -5.90 14.90
CA VAL A 140 3.10 -6.90 14.23
C VAL A 140 1.74 -6.98 14.92
N ILE A 141 0.69 -7.14 14.12
CA ILE A 141 -0.67 -7.35 14.59
C ILE A 141 -1.39 -8.34 13.65
N GLU A 142 -2.29 -9.15 14.19
CA GLU A 142 -3.15 -10.01 13.39
C GLU A 142 -4.17 -9.16 12.61
N ILE A 143 -4.41 -9.47 11.34
CA ILE A 143 -5.48 -8.86 10.53
C ILE A 143 -6.63 -9.84 10.36
N GLU A 144 -7.83 -9.29 10.23
CA GLU A 144 -9.05 -10.06 9.98
C GLU A 144 -9.69 -9.63 8.67
N TYR A 145 -10.05 -10.61 7.85
CA TYR A 145 -10.89 -10.41 6.68
C TYR A 145 -12.35 -10.69 7.06
N ASP A 146 -13.28 -9.86 6.59
CA ASP A 146 -14.70 -10.13 6.70
C ASP A 146 -15.19 -11.12 5.62
N ASN A 147 -16.49 -11.42 5.64
CA ASN A 147 -17.12 -12.37 4.72
C ASN A 147 -17.08 -11.91 3.25
N ASP A 148 -16.94 -10.60 3.01
CA ASP A 148 -16.83 -10.02 1.68
C ASP A 148 -15.36 -9.90 1.22
N GLY A 149 -14.43 -10.36 2.06
CA GLY A 149 -12.99 -10.30 1.81
C GLY A 149 -12.38 -8.92 2.09
N LYS A 150 -13.06 -8.02 2.78
CA LYS A 150 -12.49 -6.73 3.20
C LYS A 150 -11.68 -6.90 4.48
N ILE A 151 -10.57 -6.18 4.57
CA ILE A 151 -9.72 -6.13 5.76
C ILE A 151 -10.34 -5.15 6.77
N LYS A 152 -10.48 -5.56 8.02
CA LYS A 152 -10.89 -4.66 9.11
C LYS A 152 -9.77 -3.67 9.43
N THR A 153 -10.08 -2.38 9.42
CA THR A 153 -9.12 -1.31 9.70
C THR A 153 -8.56 -1.41 11.13
N ILE A 154 -7.25 -1.20 11.25
CA ILE A 154 -6.52 -1.14 12.52
C ILE A 154 -6.23 0.32 12.84
N GLU A 155 -6.47 0.71 14.10
CA GLU A 155 -6.12 2.04 14.59
C GLU A 155 -4.64 2.12 14.99
N GLY A 156 -3.87 2.96 14.30
CA GLY A 156 -2.45 3.16 14.54
C GLY A 156 -2.14 4.08 15.73
N LEU A 157 -2.97 5.11 15.96
CA LEU A 157 -2.85 6.06 17.07
C LEU A 157 -3.66 5.61 18.30
N VAL A 158 -3.37 4.44 18.85
CA VAL A 158 -3.76 4.13 20.24
C VAL A 158 -2.48 3.97 21.06
N GLY A 159 -1.83 5.11 21.30
CA GLY A 159 -0.98 5.23 22.48
C GLY A 159 -1.88 5.17 23.70
N HIS A 160 -1.67 4.18 24.57
CA HIS A 160 -2.17 4.22 25.93
C HIS A 160 -1.96 5.63 26.52
N GLN A 161 -3.04 6.25 27.00
CA GLN A 161 -2.94 7.24 28.08
C GLN A 161 -2.33 6.58 29.32
#